data_AF-A0A959IDT3-F1
#
_entry.id   AF-A0A959IDT3-F1
#
_cell.length_a   1.000
_cell.length_b   1.000
_cell.length_c   1.000
_cell.angle_alpha   90.00
_cell.angle_beta   90.00
_cell.angle_gamma   90.00
#
_symmetry.space_group_name_H-M   'P 1'
#
loop_
_entity.id
_entity.type
_entity.pdbx_description
1 polymer ?
#
loop_
_entity_poly.entity_id
_entity_poly.type
_entity_poly.pdbx_seq_one_letter_code
_entity_poly.pdbx_strand_id
1 'polypeptide(L)'
;QYSQDDDAAYSSYFLLKTPYNLRLLFNDEIKYENTVSEYVIQGNGHFDRNAVMSTENQKLRLRFTDAIQVASNALIVPSERRNRLKLVKVTY
;
A
#
# COMPACT_ATOMS: atom_id res chain seq x y z
N GLN A 1 -10.78 18.82 -4.55
CA GLN A 1 -10.20 18.38 -5.83
C GLN A 1 -10.23 16.86 -5.82
N TYR A 2 -11.12 16.25 -6.61
CA TYR A 2 -11.17 14.80 -6.77
C TYR A 2 -10.31 14.42 -7.97
N SER A 3 -9.41 13.46 -7.75
CA SER A 3 -8.54 12.90 -8.79
C SER A 3 -9.41 11.98 -9.65
N GLN A 4 -9.75 12.42 -10.86
CA GLN A 4 -10.52 11.63 -11.84
C GLN A 4 -9.63 11.12 -13.00
N ASP A 5 -8.31 11.35 -12.92
CA ASP A 5 -7.38 11.20 -14.05
C ASP A 5 -6.02 10.59 -13.64
N ASP A 6 -5.94 9.90 -12.50
CA ASP A 6 -4.72 9.22 -12.05
C ASP A 6 -4.69 7.71 -12.32
N ASP A 7 -5.60 7.21 -13.17
CA ASP A 7 -5.71 5.79 -13.54
C ASP A 7 -5.77 4.84 -12.32
N ALA A 8 -6.45 5.30 -11.26
CA ALA A 8 -6.54 4.61 -9.97
C ALA A 8 -5.18 4.35 -9.29
N ALA A 9 -4.10 5.02 -9.71
CA ALA A 9 -2.74 4.78 -9.20
C ALA A 9 -2.66 4.92 -7.67
N TYR A 10 -3.47 5.80 -7.07
CA TYR A 10 -3.49 6.06 -5.63
C TYR A 10 -4.70 5.46 -4.91
N SER A 11 -5.77 5.09 -5.64
CA SER A 11 -6.88 4.27 -5.14
C SER A 11 -6.65 2.78 -5.47
N SER A 12 -5.41 2.34 -5.30
CA SER A 12 -4.95 0.99 -5.64
C SER A 12 -4.64 0.18 -4.38
N TYR A 13 -4.55 -1.14 -4.58
CA TYR A 13 -4.17 -2.08 -3.55
C TYR A 13 -3.05 -3.00 -4.04
N PHE A 14 -2.33 -3.60 -3.10
CA PHE A 14 -1.36 -4.64 -3.37
C PHE A 14 -1.69 -5.89 -2.54
N LEU A 15 -1.63 -7.06 -3.18
CA LEU A 15 -1.83 -8.35 -2.53
C LEU A 15 -0.46 -9.00 -2.25
N LEU A 16 -0.03 -8.97 -0.99
CA LEU A 16 1.15 -9.71 -0.55
C LEU A 16 0.72 -11.13 -0.14
N LYS A 17 1.29 -12.14 -0.81
CA LYS A 17 1.03 -13.55 -0.51
C LYS A 17 2.12 -14.07 0.40
N THR A 18 1.76 -14.38 1.64
CA THR A 18 2.66 -15.06 2.59
C THR A 18 2.26 -16.54 2.71
N PRO A 19 3.10 -17.41 3.31
CA PRO A 19 2.74 -18.81 3.50
C PRO A 19 1.48 -19.06 4.35
N TYR A 20 1.14 -18.15 5.25
CA TYR A 20 0.07 -18.35 6.25
C TYR A 20 -1.16 -17.44 6.06
N ASN A 21 -0.98 -16.29 5.40
CA ASN A 21 -2.04 -15.31 5.22
C ASN A 21 -1.88 -14.53 3.91
N LEU A 22 -3.01 -14.03 3.41
CA LEU A 22 -3.07 -13.02 2.38
C LEU A 22 -3.12 -11.65 3.03
N ARG A 23 -2.27 -10.72 2.59
CA ARG A 23 -2.25 -9.36 3.11
C ARG A 23 -2.63 -8.39 1.99
N LEU A 24 -3.71 -7.63 2.20
CA LEU A 24 -4.13 -6.58 1.27
C LEU A 24 -3.70 -5.25 1.83
N LEU A 25 -2.83 -4.55 1.09
CA LEU A 25 -2.36 -3.21 1.43
C LEU A 25 -3.02 -2.20 0.53
N PHE A 26 -3.50 -1.11 1.09
CA PHE A 26 -4.19 -0.08 0.31
C PHE A 26 -4.10 1.28 0.99
N ASN A 27 -4.27 2.33 0.18
CA ASN A 27 -4.42 3.69 0.68
C ASN A 27 -5.89 3.92 1.09
N ASP A 28 -6.14 4.37 2.32
CA ASP A 28 -7.49 4.71 2.79
C ASP A 28 -8.06 5.95 2.06
N GLU A 29 -7.19 6.87 1.67
CA GLU A 29 -7.53 8.15 1.06
C GLU A 29 -6.72 8.45 -0.20
N ILE A 30 -7.37 9.06 -1.19
CA ILE A 30 -6.75 9.59 -2.42
C ILE A 30 -6.22 11.02 -2.15
N LYS A 31 -5.45 11.20 -1.07
CA LYS A 31 -4.86 12.48 -0.66
C LYS A 31 -3.35 12.33 -0.41
N TYR A 32 -2.66 13.46 -0.26
CA TYR A 32 -1.23 13.44 0.08
C TYR A 32 -0.96 12.90 1.48
N GLU A 33 -1.85 13.23 2.40
CA GLU A 33 -1.86 12.73 3.77
C GLU A 33 -2.88 11.59 3.78
N ASN A 34 -2.40 10.41 4.11
CA ASN A 34 -3.15 9.18 3.98
C ASN A 34 -2.70 8.18 5.04
N THR A 35 -3.63 7.32 5.45
CA THR A 35 -3.33 6.11 6.20
C THR A 35 -3.22 4.94 5.24
N VAL A 36 -2.13 4.19 5.34
CA VAL A 36 -2.02 2.88 4.71
C VAL A 36 -2.61 1.87 5.66
N SER A 37 -3.59 1.14 5.16
CA SER A 37 -4.25 0.08 5.89
C SER A 37 -3.89 -1.28 5.31
N GLU A 38 -3.91 -2.27 6.20
CA GLU A 38 -3.68 -3.67 5.90
C GLU A 38 -4.90 -4.49 6.32
N TYR A 39 -5.35 -5.39 5.45
CA TYR A 39 -6.20 -6.51 5.83
C TYR A 39 -5.39 -7.80 5.81
N VAL A 40 -5.35 -8.51 6.95
CA VAL A 40 -4.72 -9.83 7.04
C VAL A 40 -5.81 -10.88 6.99
N ILE A 41 -5.91 -11.62 5.89
CA ILE A 41 -6.90 -12.67 5.68
C ILE A 41 -6.25 -14.03 5.93
N GLN A 42 -6.79 -14.77 6.89
CA GLN A 42 -6.38 -16.13 7.23
C GLN A 42 -7.07 -17.17 6.34
N GLY A 43 -6.51 -18.38 6.25
CA GLY A 43 -7.06 -19.46 5.42
C GLY A 43 -8.46 -19.95 5.81
N ASN A 44 -8.93 -19.62 7.02
CA ASN A 44 -10.28 -19.92 7.51
C ASN A 44 -11.30 -18.80 7.22
N GLY A 45 -10.90 -17.74 6.51
CA GLY A 45 -11.74 -16.58 6.20
C GLY A 45 -11.83 -15.53 7.32
N HIS A 46 -11.19 -15.75 8.47
CA HIS A 46 -11.02 -14.71 9.48
C HIS A 46 -10.12 -13.60 8.93
N PHE A 47 -10.43 -12.35 9.27
CA PHE A 47 -9.61 -11.22 8.86
C PHE A 47 -9.49 -10.16 9.96
N ASP A 48 -8.33 -9.53 10.00
CA ASP A 48 -8.04 -8.37 10.84
C ASP A 48 -7.73 -7.16 9.96
N ARG A 49 -8.11 -5.95 10.41
CA ARG A 49 -7.75 -4.68 9.77
C ARG A 49 -6.80 -3.90 10.68
N ASN A 50 -5.63 -3.53 10.15
CA ASN A 50 -4.63 -2.74 10.85
C ASN A 50 -4.30 -1.45 10.09
N ALA A 51 -4.07 -0.35 10.80
CA ALA A 51 -3.41 0.82 10.23
C ALA A 51 -1.89 0.62 10.37
N VAL A 52 -1.16 0.55 9.26
CA VAL A 52 0.26 0.17 9.26
C VAL A 52 1.21 1.36 9.10
N MET A 53 0.75 2.46 8.50
CA MET A 53 1.56 3.67 8.33
C MET A 53 0.68 4.90 8.06
N SER A 54 1.08 6.07 8.56
CA SER A 54 0.62 7.36 8.05
C SER A 54 1.65 7.97 7.10
N THR A 55 1.21 8.50 5.95
CA THR A 55 2.07 9.25 5.02
C THR A 55 2.20 10.73 5.41
N GLU A 56 1.49 11.17 6.45
CA GLU A 56 1.52 12.54 6.94
C GLU A 56 2.96 12.94 7.31
N ASN A 57 3.40 14.10 6.83
CA ASN A 57 4.76 14.62 6.99
C ASN A 57 5.91 13.77 6.41
N GLN A 58 5.65 12.55 5.93
CA GLN A 58 6.66 11.65 5.34
C GLN A 58 7.04 12.02 3.90
N LYS A 59 6.22 12.87 3.27
CA LYS A 59 6.32 13.21 1.84
C LYS A 59 6.36 11.96 0.97
N LEU A 60 5.44 11.04 1.26
CA LEU A 60 5.21 9.81 0.50
C LEU A 60 3.84 9.89 -0.19
N ARG A 61 3.73 9.24 -1.34
CA ARG A 61 2.47 9.04 -2.07
C ARG A 61 2.57 7.70 -2.78
N LEU A 62 2.16 6.64 -2.08
CA LEU A 62 2.37 5.26 -2.48
C LEU A 62 1.48 4.87 -3.65
N ARG A 63 2.08 4.18 -4.63
CA ARG A 63 1.41 3.62 -5.81
C ARG A 63 1.43 2.10 -5.69
N PHE A 64 0.36 1.53 -5.13
CA PHE A 64 0.29 0.08 -4.91
C PHE A 64 0.11 -0.70 -6.22
N THR A 65 -0.47 -0.09 -7.27
CA THR A 65 -0.53 -0.67 -8.63
C THR A 65 0.84 -1.09 -9.16
N ASP A 66 1.89 -0.33 -8.82
CA ASP A 66 3.26 -0.54 -9.31
C ASP A 66 4.15 -1.28 -8.29
N ALA A 67 3.57 -1.77 -7.19
CA ALA A 67 4.31 -2.48 -6.18
C ALA A 67 4.69 -3.90 -6.63
N ILE A 68 5.80 -4.42 -6.10
CA ILE A 68 6.30 -5.76 -6.40
C ILE A 68 6.64 -6.51 -5.11
N GLN A 69 6.29 -7.79 -5.07
CA GLN A 69 6.70 -8.70 -3.99
C GLN A 69 8.12 -9.21 -4.31
N VAL A 70 9.06 -8.97 -3.41
CA VAL A 70 10.49 -9.32 -3.60
C VAL A 70 10.95 -10.46 -2.69
N ALA A 71 10.14 -10.81 -1.69
CA ALA A 71 10.32 -11.98 -0.82
C ALA A 71 8.97 -12.49 -0.33
N SER A 72 8.94 -13.61 0.41
CA SER A 72 7.72 -14.16 1.02
C SER A 72 7.07 -13.22 2.05
N ASN A 73 7.84 -12.29 2.62
CA ASN A 73 7.41 -11.33 3.66
C ASN A 73 7.77 -9.88 3.31
N ALA A 74 8.16 -9.58 2.07
CA ALA A 74 8.60 -8.23 1.71
C ALA A 74 8.12 -7.79 0.34
N LEU A 75 7.81 -6.50 0.25
CA LEU A 75 7.47 -5.82 -1.00
C LEU A 75 8.23 -4.50 -1.13
N ILE A 76 8.33 -4.02 -2.37
CA ILE A 76 8.78 -2.67 -2.71
C ILE A 76 7.59 -1.93 -3.32
N VAL A 77 7.30 -0.75 -2.78
CA VAL A 77 6.24 0.15 -3.24
C VAL A 77 6.86 1.44 -3.74
N PRO A 78 6.65 1.81 -5.01
CA PRO A 78 6.99 3.13 -5.51
C PRO A 78 6.17 4.22 -4.81
N SER A 79 6.83 5.31 -4.44
CA SER A 79 6.21 6.55 -4.02
C SER A 79 6.62 7.66 -4.98
N GLU A 80 5.65 8.27 -5.66
CA GLU A 80 5.91 9.37 -6.58
C GLU A 80 5.22 10.65 -6.12
N ARG A 81 6.02 11.69 -5.85
CA ARG A 81 5.49 13.00 -5.45
C ARG A 81 6.33 14.12 -6.04
N ARG A 82 5.70 15.04 -6.78
CA ARG A 82 6.36 16.21 -7.39
C ARG A 82 7.60 15.80 -8.22
N ASN A 83 7.44 14.82 -9.11
CA ASN A 83 8.50 14.27 -9.96
C ASN A 83 9.71 13.69 -9.19
N ARG A 84 9.52 13.31 -7.92
CA ARG A 84 10.51 12.58 -7.14
C ARG A 84 10.00 11.17 -6.86
N LEU A 85 10.74 10.19 -7.35
CA LEU A 85 10.54 8.78 -7.06
C LEU A 85 11.29 8.41 -5.79
N LYS A 86 10.60 7.73 -4.87
CA LYS A 86 11.19 7.02 -3.73
C LYS A 86 10.74 5.57 -3.78
N LEU A 87 11.59 4.66 -3.34
CA LEU A 87 11.23 3.26 -3.17
C LEU A 87 11.07 2.98 -1.68
N VAL A 88 9.90 2.50 -1.29
CA VAL A 88 9.59 2.12 0.09
C VAL A 88 9.60 0.61 0.18
N LYS A 89 10.48 0.05 1.01
CA LYS A 89 10.46 -1.37 1.34
C LYS A 89 9.60 -1.60 2.57
N VAL A 90 8.66 -2.53 2.48
CA VAL A 90 7.84 -3.00 3.60
C VAL A 90 8.21 -4.44 3.88
N THR A 91 8.43 -4.78 5.15
CA THR A 91 8.83 -6.13 5.61
C THR A 91 7.96 -6.53 6.80
N TYR A 92 7.50 -7.78 6.82
CA TYR A 92 6.64 -8.38 7.84
C TYR A 92 7.34 -9.50 8.62
#